data_AF-A0A815E7P8-F1
#
_entry.id   AF-A0A815E7P8-F1
#
_cell.length_a   1.000
_cell.length_b   1.000
_cell.length_c   1.000
_cell.angle_alpha   90.00
_cell.angle_beta   90.00
_cell.angle_gamma   90.00
#
_symmetry.space_group_name_H-M   'P 1'
#
loop_
_entity.id
_entity.type
_entity.pdbx_description
1 polymer ?
#
loop_
_entity_poly.entity_id
_entity_poly.type
_entity_poly.pdbx_seq_one_letter_code
_entity_poly.pdbx_strand_id
1 'polypeptide(L)'
;MALDYLRQAVYGKNINSEYVSGHGSAPKPVKEDEWKSFDKQFFGDMSGGFTLVETSAEDMAKIEELLEVKPGFFTSPYVIKTKKECCEKCGRRNNFLDVVTTGLRVHKPAFLIDVFSGKFGHILNSQEHQVCVCYGCGTQLPVDAAKYSAPKPCTGSQKPRACYRWNF
;
A
#
# COMPACT_ATOMS: atom_id res chain seq x y z
N MET A 1 -11.98 13.91 -14.55
CA MET A 1 -12.36 12.52 -14.83
C MET A 1 -11.28 11.46 -14.51
N ALA A 2 -10.05 11.81 -14.11
CA ALA A 2 -8.99 10.81 -13.85
C ALA A 2 -8.78 10.42 -12.36
N LEU A 3 -9.49 11.05 -11.41
CA LEU A 3 -9.30 10.87 -9.96
C LEU A 3 -10.38 10.00 -9.29
N ASP A 4 -11.46 9.65 -10.00
CA ASP A 4 -12.59 8.91 -9.41
C ASP A 4 -12.29 7.43 -9.14
N TYR A 5 -11.17 6.91 -9.65
CA TYR A 5 -10.77 5.50 -9.51
C TYR A 5 -9.96 5.17 -8.24
N LEU A 6 -9.64 6.15 -7.39
CA LEU A 6 -8.80 5.95 -6.19
C LEU A 6 -9.60 5.79 -4.88
N ARG A 7 -10.83 5.27 -4.98
CA ARG A 7 -11.79 5.20 -3.89
C ARG A 7 -12.06 3.75 -3.43
N GLN A 8 -11.49 3.43 -2.26
CA GLN A 8 -11.86 2.43 -1.24
C GLN A 8 -11.26 1.01 -1.23
N ALA A 9 -10.73 0.61 -0.07
CA ALA A 9 -11.18 -0.52 0.79
C ALA A 9 -10.52 -0.43 2.19
N VAL A 10 -11.21 -0.80 3.28
CA VAL A 10 -10.79 -0.62 4.70
C VAL A 10 -11.54 -1.67 5.60
N TYR A 11 -10.92 -2.38 6.57
CA TYR A 11 -11.59 -3.36 7.49
C TYR A 11 -11.60 -2.88 8.98
N GLY A 12 -11.99 -3.71 9.95
CA GLY A 12 -11.26 -3.84 11.23
C GLY A 12 -11.61 -2.98 12.45
N LYS A 13 -12.61 -2.09 12.41
CA LYS A 13 -13.51 -1.62 13.50
C LYS A 13 -14.34 -0.50 12.89
N ASN A 14 -15.67 -0.51 13.12
CA ASN A 14 -16.66 0.44 12.60
C ASN A 14 -16.04 1.69 11.97
N ILE A 15 -15.87 1.66 10.64
CA ILE A 15 -15.96 2.91 9.90
C ILE A 15 -17.43 3.28 10.04
N ASN A 16 -17.74 4.06 11.07
CA ASN A 16 -19.07 4.57 11.27
C ASN A 16 -19.55 5.26 9.98
N SER A 17 -20.86 5.40 9.89
CA SER A 17 -21.67 6.07 8.85
C SER A 17 -21.08 7.30 8.14
N GLU A 18 -20.04 7.93 8.67
CA GLU A 18 -19.30 9.06 8.09
C GLU A 18 -18.60 8.76 6.75
N TYR A 19 -18.18 7.52 6.47
CA TYR A 19 -17.53 7.18 5.18
C TYR A 19 -18.51 6.67 4.10
N VAL A 20 -19.72 6.26 4.51
CA VAL A 20 -20.70 5.59 3.63
C VAL A 20 -21.57 6.59 2.85
N SER A 21 -21.62 7.86 3.27
CA SER A 21 -22.46 8.91 2.67
C SER A 21 -22.02 9.41 1.28
N GLY A 22 -21.23 8.62 0.53
CA GLY A 22 -20.79 9.01 -0.82
C GLY A 22 -20.25 7.91 -1.74
N HIS A 23 -20.30 6.62 -1.36
CA HIS A 23 -19.59 5.55 -2.11
C HIS A 23 -20.43 4.27 -2.24
N GLY A 24 -20.62 3.81 -3.48
CA GLY A 24 -21.65 2.84 -3.89
C GLY A 24 -21.46 1.36 -3.50
N SER A 25 -20.39 0.99 -2.80
CA SER A 25 -20.25 -0.36 -2.22
C SER A 25 -19.24 -0.36 -1.08
N ALA A 26 -19.64 -0.87 0.08
CA ALA A 26 -18.75 -1.02 1.23
C ALA A 26 -17.75 -2.16 1.02
N PRO A 27 -16.49 -2.03 1.48
CA PRO A 27 -15.52 -3.12 1.46
C PRO A 27 -15.99 -4.33 2.29
N LYS A 28 -15.65 -5.55 1.83
CA LYS A 28 -16.00 -6.81 2.50
C LYS A 28 -14.94 -7.18 3.55
N PRO A 29 -15.34 -7.65 4.75
CA PRO A 29 -14.43 -8.21 5.73
C PRO A 29 -13.81 -9.54 5.26
N VAL A 30 -12.53 -9.76 5.56
CA VAL A 30 -11.73 -10.95 5.17
C VAL A 30 -11.28 -11.71 6.43
N LYS A 31 -11.32 -13.05 6.39
CA LYS A 31 -10.93 -13.91 7.52
C LYS A 31 -9.40 -14.02 7.65
N GLU A 32 -8.89 -14.33 8.86
CA GLU A 32 -7.44 -14.49 9.11
C GLU A 32 -6.78 -15.55 8.20
N ASP A 33 -7.47 -16.66 7.92
CA ASP A 33 -6.94 -17.72 7.05
C ASP A 33 -6.88 -17.30 5.57
N GLU A 34 -7.88 -16.54 5.11
CA GLU A 34 -7.90 -15.93 3.78
C GLU A 34 -6.72 -14.94 3.65
N TRP A 35 -6.47 -14.15 4.69
CA TRP A 35 -5.31 -13.28 4.79
C TRP A 35 -3.95 -14.01 4.74
N LYS A 36 -3.78 -15.09 5.50
CA LYS A 36 -2.54 -15.90 5.48
C LYS A 36 -2.29 -16.51 4.10
N SER A 37 -3.36 -16.91 3.40
CA SER A 37 -3.27 -17.41 2.02
C SER A 37 -2.75 -16.32 1.08
N PHE A 38 -3.28 -15.10 1.18
CA PHE A 38 -2.81 -13.95 0.40
C PHE A 38 -1.34 -13.60 0.66
N ASP A 39 -0.87 -13.71 1.91
CA ASP A 39 0.53 -13.44 2.23
C ASP A 39 1.47 -14.42 1.54
N LYS A 40 1.14 -15.71 1.61
CA LYS A 40 1.89 -16.76 0.93
C LYS A 40 1.88 -16.53 -0.59
N GLN A 41 0.77 -16.08 -1.15
CA GLN A 41 0.67 -15.77 -2.58
C GLN A 41 1.46 -14.52 -2.97
N PHE A 42 1.44 -13.45 -2.18
CA PHE A 42 2.15 -12.22 -2.49
C PHE A 42 3.66 -12.46 -2.62
N PHE A 43 4.26 -13.10 -1.60
CA PHE A 43 5.69 -13.38 -1.55
C PHE A 43 6.11 -14.64 -2.33
N GLY A 44 5.20 -15.59 -2.56
CA GLY A 44 5.51 -16.88 -3.18
C GLY A 44 5.19 -16.98 -4.67
N ASP A 45 4.19 -16.26 -5.17
CA ASP A 45 3.78 -16.32 -6.58
C ASP A 45 4.40 -15.19 -7.39
N MET A 46 5.56 -15.46 -8.00
CA MET A 46 6.23 -14.50 -8.88
C MET A 46 5.92 -14.73 -10.36
N SER A 47 4.87 -15.51 -10.68
CA SER A 47 4.44 -15.73 -12.06
C SER A 47 3.97 -14.41 -12.72
N GLY A 48 4.01 -14.32 -14.04
CA GLY A 48 3.51 -13.15 -14.77
C GLY A 48 4.44 -11.93 -14.81
N GLY A 49 5.74 -12.12 -14.52
CA GLY A 49 6.79 -11.09 -14.69
C GLY A 49 6.86 -10.07 -13.57
N PHE A 50 6.32 -10.40 -12.38
CA PHE A 50 6.44 -9.53 -11.22
C PHE A 50 7.82 -9.67 -10.56
N THR A 51 8.21 -8.62 -9.84
CA THR A 51 9.40 -8.55 -8.99
C THR A 51 9.03 -7.90 -7.66
N LEU A 52 9.79 -8.20 -6.60
CA LEU A 52 9.63 -7.61 -5.28
C LEU A 52 10.66 -6.49 -5.10
N VAL A 53 10.19 -5.28 -4.80
CA VAL A 53 11.06 -4.13 -4.53
C VAL A 53 10.85 -3.65 -3.11
N GLU A 54 11.89 -3.82 -2.30
CA GLU A 54 11.93 -3.30 -0.94
C GLU A 54 12.17 -1.77 -0.92
N THR A 55 11.45 -1.08 -0.05
CA THR A 55 11.60 0.36 0.17
C THR A 55 12.81 0.61 1.06
N SER A 56 13.73 1.47 0.62
CA SER A 56 14.95 1.79 1.35
C SER A 56 14.66 2.51 2.67
N ALA A 57 15.59 2.50 3.62
CA ALA A 57 15.45 3.22 4.88
C ALA A 57 15.26 4.74 4.67
N GLU A 58 15.94 5.33 3.69
CA GLU A 58 15.77 6.73 3.30
C GLU A 58 14.35 7.02 2.82
N ASP A 59 13.81 6.18 1.93
CA ASP A 59 12.45 6.36 1.43
C ASP A 59 11.41 6.07 2.52
N MET A 60 11.66 5.13 3.43
CA MET A 60 10.80 4.92 4.60
C MET A 60 10.77 6.15 5.51
N ALA A 61 11.92 6.78 5.78
CA ALA A 61 11.97 8.02 6.54
C ALA A 61 11.22 9.16 5.82
N LYS A 62 11.32 9.23 4.49
CA LYS A 62 10.56 10.22 3.71
C LYS A 62 9.06 9.99 3.76
N ILE A 63 8.61 8.74 3.77
CA ILE A 63 7.21 8.39 3.97
C ILE A 63 6.73 8.88 5.35
N GLU A 64 7.51 8.66 6.41
CA GLU A 64 7.17 9.12 7.76
C GLU A 64 7.04 10.65 7.84
N GLU A 65 7.94 11.37 7.16
CA GLU A 65 7.86 12.82 7.03
C GLU A 65 6.59 13.27 6.29
N LEU A 66 6.27 12.66 5.13
CA LEU A 66 5.07 12.98 4.35
C LEU A 66 3.76 12.69 5.09
N LEU A 67 3.78 11.72 6.00
CA LEU A 67 2.64 11.36 6.83
C LEU A 67 2.61 12.13 8.16
N GLU A 68 3.60 12.99 8.43
CA GLU A 68 3.71 13.76 9.67
C GLU A 68 3.71 12.86 10.92
N VAL A 69 4.28 11.66 10.82
CA VAL A 69 4.43 10.71 11.93
C VAL A 69 5.85 10.75 12.52
N LYS A 70 6.00 10.22 13.73
CA LYS A 70 7.32 10.14 14.39
C LYS A 70 8.22 9.14 13.65
N PRO A 71 9.55 9.39 13.62
CA PRO A 71 10.50 8.43 13.09
C PRO A 71 10.35 7.05 13.74
N GLY A 72 10.37 5.99 12.93
CA GLY A 72 10.18 4.60 13.37
C GLY A 72 8.72 4.21 13.61
N PHE A 73 7.77 4.99 13.07
CA PHE A 73 6.37 4.58 12.97
C PHE A 73 6.23 3.26 12.21
N PHE A 74 6.97 3.09 11.12
CA PHE A 74 7.02 1.81 10.40
C PHE A 74 8.09 0.90 11.00
N THR A 75 7.66 -0.18 11.66
CA THR A 75 8.58 -1.12 12.33
C THR A 75 9.29 -2.10 11.39
N SER A 76 8.95 -2.06 10.09
CA SER A 76 9.49 -2.94 9.06
C SER A 76 9.42 -2.25 7.70
N PRO A 77 10.39 -2.50 6.80
CA PRO A 77 10.33 -1.95 5.46
C PRO A 77 9.15 -2.52 4.69
N TYR A 78 8.56 -1.71 3.82
CA TYR A 78 7.52 -2.15 2.90
C TYR A 78 8.14 -2.65 1.60
N VAL A 79 7.60 -3.76 1.13
CA VAL A 79 7.94 -4.37 -0.15
C VAL A 79 6.77 -4.13 -1.08
N ILE A 80 7.05 -3.63 -2.28
CA ILE A 80 6.08 -3.65 -3.37
C ILE A 80 6.32 -4.85 -4.27
N LYS A 81 5.26 -5.33 -4.93
CA LYS A 81 5.32 -6.25 -6.05
C LYS A 81 4.84 -5.51 -7.30
N THR A 82 5.66 -5.48 -8.34
CA THR A 82 5.44 -4.67 -9.55
C THR A 82 6.00 -5.39 -10.77
N LYS A 83 5.53 -5.07 -11.98
CA LYS A 83 6.19 -5.52 -13.23
C LYS A 83 7.21 -4.50 -13.77
N LYS A 84 7.26 -3.32 -13.16
CA LYS A 84 8.14 -2.21 -13.56
C LYS A 84 8.97 -1.75 -12.35
N GLU A 85 10.24 -2.12 -12.34
CA GLU A 85 11.15 -1.76 -11.23
C GLU A 85 11.54 -0.29 -11.22
N CYS A 86 11.60 0.37 -12.37
CA CYS A 86 12.05 1.75 -12.47
C CYS A 86 11.02 2.61 -13.19
N CYS A 87 10.98 3.89 -12.84
CA CYS A 87 10.26 4.89 -13.61
C CYS A 87 10.98 5.12 -14.95
N GLU A 88 10.28 4.97 -16.06
CA GLU A 88 10.84 5.15 -17.41
C GLU A 88 11.27 6.59 -17.70
N LYS A 89 10.77 7.57 -16.93
CA LYS A 89 11.11 8.99 -17.12
C LYS A 89 12.35 9.43 -16.35
N CYS A 90 12.48 9.07 -15.08
CA CYS A 90 13.56 9.57 -14.22
C CYS A 90 14.52 8.47 -13.73
N GLY A 91 14.29 7.21 -14.09
CA GLY A 91 15.13 6.08 -13.69
C GLY A 91 15.02 5.68 -12.22
N ARG A 92 14.30 6.43 -11.37
CA ARG A 92 14.11 6.11 -9.96
C ARG A 92 13.48 4.73 -9.82
N ARG A 93 14.01 3.92 -8.90
CA ARG A 93 13.41 2.64 -8.54
C ARG A 93 12.05 2.85 -7.86
N ASN A 94 11.04 2.18 -8.37
CA ASN A 94 9.69 2.20 -7.84
C ASN A 94 9.63 1.47 -6.50
N ASN A 95 8.95 2.05 -5.51
CA ASN A 95 8.73 1.42 -4.21
C ASN A 95 7.49 1.98 -3.50
N PHE A 96 7.38 1.73 -2.19
CA PHE A 96 6.20 2.09 -1.41
C PHE A 96 6.02 3.61 -1.28
N LEU A 97 7.07 4.41 -1.42
CA LEU A 97 6.95 5.87 -1.40
C LEU A 97 6.07 6.39 -2.55
N ASP A 98 6.10 5.75 -3.72
CA ASP A 98 5.21 6.10 -4.83
C ASP A 98 3.74 5.77 -4.51
N VAL A 99 3.51 4.67 -3.80
CA VAL A 99 2.17 4.27 -3.34
C VAL A 99 1.62 5.32 -2.37
N VAL A 100 2.40 5.70 -1.35
CA VAL A 100 2.00 6.72 -0.37
C VAL A 100 1.74 8.05 -1.04
N THR A 101 2.65 8.48 -1.93
CA THR A 101 2.51 9.74 -2.68
C THR A 101 1.26 9.75 -3.55
N THR A 102 0.92 8.62 -4.16
CA THR A 102 -0.32 8.47 -4.93
C THR A 102 -1.53 8.57 -4.01
N GLY A 103 -1.52 7.88 -2.86
CA GLY A 103 -2.60 7.93 -1.88
C GLY A 103 -2.84 9.33 -1.34
N LEU A 104 -1.77 10.10 -1.08
CA LEU A 104 -1.83 11.48 -0.58
C LEU A 104 -2.45 12.47 -1.58
N ARG A 105 -2.57 12.12 -2.87
CA ARG A 105 -3.28 12.94 -3.86
C ARG A 105 -4.81 12.89 -3.69
N VAL A 106 -5.31 11.92 -2.93
CA VAL A 106 -6.74 11.61 -2.83
C VAL A 106 -7.21 11.59 -1.38
N HIS A 107 -6.33 11.17 -0.48
CA HIS A 107 -6.62 11.00 0.93
C HIS A 107 -5.77 11.93 1.77
N LYS A 108 -6.31 12.34 2.92
CA LYS A 108 -5.55 13.11 3.93
C LYS A 108 -4.50 12.21 4.60
N PRO A 109 -3.36 12.75 5.04
CA PRO A 109 -2.35 12.00 5.79
C PRO A 109 -2.93 11.18 6.95
N ALA A 110 -3.81 11.79 7.77
CA ALA A 110 -4.45 11.12 8.90
C ALA A 110 -5.20 9.83 8.53
N PHE A 111 -5.88 9.81 7.38
CA PHE A 111 -6.56 8.60 6.89
C PHE A 111 -5.54 7.52 6.52
N LEU A 112 -4.45 7.90 5.84
CA LEU A 112 -3.40 6.96 5.47
C LEU A 112 -2.66 6.42 6.69
N ILE A 113 -2.46 7.22 7.74
CA ILE A 113 -1.91 6.77 9.02
C ILE A 113 -2.84 5.73 9.68
N ASP A 114 -4.14 6.01 9.73
CA ASP A 114 -5.14 5.07 10.27
C ASP A 114 -5.13 3.75 9.49
N VAL A 115 -5.04 3.84 8.16
CA VAL A 115 -4.83 2.72 7.25
C VAL A 115 -3.55 1.98 7.63
N PHE A 116 -2.36 2.58 7.50
CA PHE A 116 -1.07 1.90 7.71
C PHE A 116 -0.79 1.44 9.15
N SER A 117 -1.46 2.02 10.14
CA SER A 117 -1.39 1.56 11.54
C SER A 117 -2.20 0.30 11.79
N GLY A 118 -3.03 -0.13 10.82
CA GLY A 118 -3.93 -1.26 10.98
C GLY A 118 -5.09 -0.96 11.92
N LYS A 119 -5.42 0.32 12.17
CA LYS A 119 -6.67 0.72 12.87
C LYS A 119 -7.90 0.06 12.24
N PHE A 120 -7.77 -0.18 10.95
CA PHE A 120 -8.76 -0.80 10.11
C PHE A 120 -8.43 -2.26 9.74
N GLY A 121 -7.64 -2.97 10.54
CA GLY A 121 -7.26 -4.35 10.23
C GLY A 121 -6.62 -4.53 8.84
N HIS A 122 -6.92 -5.66 8.19
CA HIS A 122 -6.37 -6.02 6.89
C HIS A 122 -7.16 -5.40 5.73
N ILE A 123 -6.44 -4.76 4.81
CA ILE A 123 -7.01 -4.08 3.66
C ILE A 123 -6.61 -4.82 2.38
N LEU A 124 -7.60 -5.20 1.58
CA LEU A 124 -7.43 -5.77 0.24
C LEU A 124 -8.07 -4.83 -0.77
N ASN A 125 -7.27 -4.33 -1.70
CA ASN A 125 -7.78 -3.68 -2.89
C ASN A 125 -7.95 -4.76 -3.96
N SER A 126 -9.12 -4.86 -4.60
CA SER A 126 -9.40 -5.89 -5.62
C SER A 126 -9.52 -5.30 -7.02
N GLN A 127 -9.01 -4.08 -7.23
CA GLN A 127 -9.09 -3.41 -8.52
C GLN A 127 -8.03 -3.97 -9.48
N GLU A 128 -8.47 -4.40 -10.67
CA GLU A 128 -7.57 -4.91 -11.72
C GLU A 128 -6.61 -3.84 -12.26
N HIS A 129 -6.96 -2.55 -12.10
CA HIS A 129 -6.20 -1.42 -12.61
C HIS A 129 -5.98 -0.37 -11.52
N GLN A 130 -4.73 0.05 -11.38
CA GLN A 130 -4.34 1.05 -10.40
C GLN A 130 -3.43 2.09 -11.01
N VAL A 131 -3.75 3.34 -10.74
CA VAL A 131 -2.90 4.46 -11.10
C VAL A 131 -1.85 4.62 -10.01
N CYS A 132 -0.58 4.60 -10.38
CA CYS A 132 0.51 4.97 -9.47
C CYS A 132 1.28 6.13 -10.07
N VAL A 133 1.76 7.04 -9.23
CA VAL A 133 2.56 8.19 -9.64
C VAL A 133 3.95 8.08 -9.05
N CYS A 134 4.97 8.24 -9.89
CA CYS A 134 6.35 8.28 -9.44
C CYS A 134 6.57 9.48 -8.50
N TYR A 135 7.08 9.21 -7.31
CA TYR A 135 7.40 10.26 -6.34
C TYR A 135 8.42 11.27 -6.88
N GLY A 136 9.49 10.78 -7.53
CA GLY A 136 10.61 11.64 -7.94
C GLY A 136 10.30 12.62 -9.08
N CYS A 137 9.45 12.25 -10.04
CA CYS A 137 9.19 13.09 -11.23
C CYS A 137 7.70 13.39 -11.47
N GLY A 138 6.82 12.95 -10.57
CA GLY A 138 5.38 13.18 -10.64
C GLY A 138 4.65 12.52 -11.82
N THR A 139 5.33 11.67 -12.60
CA THR A 139 4.77 11.05 -13.80
C THR A 139 3.95 9.83 -13.43
N GLN A 140 2.77 9.72 -14.03
CA GLN A 140 1.92 8.54 -13.90
C GLN A 140 2.64 7.34 -14.53
N LEU A 141 2.74 6.27 -13.76
CA LEU A 141 3.33 5.02 -14.18
C LEU A 141 2.33 4.24 -15.06
N PRO A 142 2.82 3.39 -15.98
CA PRO A 142 1.95 2.60 -16.84
C PRO A 142 1.10 1.62 -16.02
N VAL A 143 -0.02 1.15 -16.59
CA VAL A 143 -1.00 0.30 -15.88
C VAL A 143 -0.38 -1.02 -15.39
N ASP A 144 0.58 -1.57 -16.13
CA ASP A 144 1.32 -2.77 -15.74
C ASP A 144 2.32 -2.54 -14.59
N ALA A 145 2.60 -1.29 -14.23
CA ALA A 145 3.31 -0.91 -13.02
C ALA A 145 2.40 -0.90 -11.78
N ALA A 146 1.21 -1.52 -11.84
CA ALA A 146 0.38 -1.79 -10.67
C ALA A 146 1.25 -2.38 -9.56
N LYS A 147 1.18 -1.76 -8.38
CA LYS A 147 2.02 -2.08 -7.22
C LYS A 147 1.13 -2.73 -6.21
N TYR A 148 1.50 -3.91 -5.71
CA TYR A 148 0.97 -4.59 -4.51
C TYR A 148 1.94 -4.32 -3.36
N SER A 149 1.56 -4.07 -2.10
CA SER A 149 2.56 -3.61 -1.11
C SER A 149 2.42 -4.09 0.34
N ALA A 150 3.24 -5.02 0.77
CA ALA A 150 3.22 -5.56 2.13
C ALA A 150 4.48 -5.17 2.92
N PRO A 151 4.44 -4.87 4.23
CA PRO A 151 5.59 -4.94 5.10
C PRO A 151 6.20 -6.31 4.97
N LYS A 152 7.51 -6.28 4.91
CA LYS A 152 8.33 -7.47 4.95
C LYS A 152 7.98 -8.26 6.21
N PRO A 153 7.71 -9.58 6.10
CA PRO A 153 7.57 -10.44 7.26
C PRO A 153 8.84 -10.32 8.12
N CYS A 154 8.69 -10.10 9.43
CA CYS A 154 9.83 -10.14 10.33
C CYS A 154 10.39 -11.58 10.39
N THR A 155 11.64 -11.76 9.97
CA THR A 155 12.36 -13.03 10.08
C THR A 155 12.88 -13.19 11.52
N GLY A 156 12.01 -13.49 12.48
CA GLY A 156 12.39 -13.65 13.89
C GLY A 156 11.21 -13.83 14.85
N SER A 157 11.50 -14.16 16.11
CA SER A 157 10.54 -14.33 17.21
C SER A 157 9.95 -13.02 17.77
N GLN A 158 10.33 -11.87 17.20
CA GLN A 158 9.69 -10.59 17.52
C GLN A 158 8.33 -10.51 16.82
N LYS A 159 7.26 -10.56 17.62
CA LYS A 159 5.92 -10.19 17.15
C LYS A 159 5.97 -8.74 16.65
N PRO A 160 5.63 -8.45 15.38
CA PRO A 160 5.51 -7.07 14.93
C PRO A 160 4.51 -6.34 15.81
N ARG A 161 4.83 -5.10 16.23
CA ARG A 161 3.85 -4.24 16.91
C ARG A 161 2.71 -3.81 15.99
N ALA A 162 2.89 -3.94 14.66
CA ALA A 162 1.87 -3.70 13.66
C ALA A 162 2.07 -4.65 12.46
N CYS A 163 1.04 -5.42 12.11
CA CYS A 163 1.01 -6.31 10.93
C CYS A 163 0.12 -5.69 9.85
N TYR A 164 0.53 -4.58 9.27
CA TYR A 164 -0.27 -3.92 8.25
C TYR A 164 0.24 -4.26 6.87
N ARG A 165 -0.47 -5.01 6.01
CA ARG A 165 -0.06 -5.21 4.59
C ARG A 165 -1.10 -4.67 3.62
N TRP A 166 -0.65 -4.04 2.53
CA TRP A 166 -1.45 -3.95 1.32
C TRP A 166 -1.14 -5.17 0.47
N ASN A 167 -2.17 -5.91 0.11
CA ASN A 167 -2.20 -6.43 -1.25
C ASN A 167 -3.07 -5.48 -2.04
N PHE A 168 -2.50 -4.99 -3.13
CA PHE A 168 -3.28 -4.24 -4.10
C PHE A 168 -4.07 -5.17 -5.02
#